data_AF-A0A3C2B2J0-F1
#
_entry.id   AF-A0A3C2B2J0-F1
#
_cell.length_a   1.000
_cell.length_b   1.000
_cell.length_c   1.000
_cell.angle_alpha   90.00
_cell.angle_beta   90.00
_cell.angle_gamma   90.00
#
_symmetry.space_group_name_H-M   'P 1'
#
loop_
_entity.id
_entity.type
_entity.pdbx_description
1 polymer ?
#
loop_
_entity_poly.entity_id
_entity_poly.type
_entity_poly.pdbx_seq_one_letter_code
_entity_poly.pdbx_strand_id
1 'polypeptide(L)' 'MAQARISRDDLESKFKEVQDGLQGKLDDKKQSLVAIGAGVGVVLLLLFFLLGKRSGKKKTTLVEIRRV' A
#
# COMPACT_ATOMS: atom_id res chain seq x y z
N MET A 1 37.50 -37.71 11.09
CA MET A 1 36.39 -36.74 10.99
C MET A 1 35.34 -37.37 10.09
N ALA A 2 34.25 -37.91 10.64
CA ALA A 2 33.20 -38.53 9.83
C ALA A 2 32.40 -37.42 9.13
N GLN A 3 32.40 -37.42 7.80
CA GLN A 3 31.58 -36.50 7.00
C GLN A 3 30.11 -36.85 7.25
N ALA A 4 29.39 -36.03 8.01
CA ALA A 4 27.96 -36.21 8.25
C ALA A 4 27.24 -36.26 6.88
N ARG A 5 26.60 -37.39 6.59
CA ARG A 5 25.88 -37.60 5.34
C ARG A 5 24.62 -36.74 5.41
N ILE A 6 24.48 -35.80 4.49
CA ILE A 6 23.29 -34.95 4.39
C ILE A 6 22.06 -35.84 4.25
N SER A 7 21.13 -35.73 5.20
CA SER A 7 19.85 -36.44 5.18
C SER A 7 18.80 -35.64 4.38
N ARG A 8 17.71 -36.30 4.00
CA ARG A 8 16.55 -35.61 3.38
C ARG A 8 15.95 -34.57 4.32
N ASP A 9 15.88 -34.88 5.61
CA ASP A 9 15.35 -33.99 6.64
C ASP A 9 16.18 -32.70 6.76
N ASP A 10 17.51 -32.80 6.55
CA ASP A 10 18.40 -31.63 6.56
C ASP A 10 18.07 -30.69 5.39
N LEU A 11 17.76 -31.25 4.21
CA LEU A 11 17.38 -30.48 3.03
C LEU A 11 16.01 -29.83 3.22
N GLU A 12 15.03 -30.56 3.75
CA GLU A 12 13.69 -30.03 4.01
C GLU A 12 13.72 -28.90 5.05
N SER A 13 14.46 -29.08 6.15
CA SER A 13 14.62 -28.05 7.18
C SER A 13 15.25 -26.77 6.61
N LYS A 14 16.29 -26.90 5.78
CA LYS A 14 16.96 -25.78 5.11
C LYS A 14 16.04 -25.08 4.10
N PHE A 15 15.28 -25.86 3.33
CA PHE A 15 14.34 -25.29 2.36
C PHE A 15 13.21 -24.53 3.05
N LYS A 16 12.69 -25.08 4.16
CA LYS A 16 11.66 -24.47 4.98
C LYS A 16 12.16 -23.19 5.65
N GLU A 17 13.36 -23.21 6.20
CA GLU A 17 14.03 -22.02 6.79
C GLU A 17 14.17 -20.89 5.75
N VAL A 18 14.55 -21.21 4.51
CA VAL A 18 14.63 -20.24 3.41
C VAL A 18 13.25 -19.75 2.99
N GLN A 19 12.26 -20.64 2.88
CA GLN A 19 10.89 -20.28 2.50
C GLN A 19 10.23 -19.38 3.54
N ASP A 20 10.34 -19.71 4.83
CA ASP A 20 9.80 -18.91 5.93
C ASP A 20 10.46 -17.53 5.98
N GLY A 21 11.79 -17.46 5.76
CA GLY A 21 12.53 -16.20 5.69
C GLY A 21 12.14 -15.32 4.48
N LEU A 22 11.76 -15.93 3.35
CA LEU A 22 11.25 -15.21 2.18
C LEU A 22 9.81 -14.74 2.38
N GLN A 23 8.98 -15.58 2.99
CA GLN A 23 7.56 -15.30 3.23
C GLN A 23 7.39 -14.16 4.23
N GLY A 24 8.17 -14.15 5.32
CA GLY A 24 8.18 -13.04 6.28
C GLY A 24 8.56 -11.72 5.62
N LYS A 25 9.61 -11.70 4.78
CA LYS A 25 10.02 -10.50 4.03
C LYS A 25 8.98 -10.01 3.04
N LEU A 26 8.21 -10.93 2.43
CA LEU A 26 7.15 -10.58 1.49
C LEU A 26 5.94 -9.98 2.21
N ASP A 27 5.55 -10.52 3.36
CA ASP A 27 4.41 -10.00 4.10
C ASP A 27 4.71 -8.63 4.73
N ASP A 28 5.92 -8.42 5.25
CA ASP A 28 6.39 -7.10 5.70
C ASP A 28 6.38 -6.07 4.56
N LYS A 29 6.83 -6.48 3.37
CA LYS A 29 6.84 -5.62 2.17
C LYS A 29 5.43 -5.32 1.69
N LYS A 30 4.53 -6.30 1.66
CA LYS A 30 3.12 -6.09 1.27
C LYS A 30 2.46 -5.09 2.20
N GLN A 31 2.61 -5.23 3.52
CA GLN A 31 2.01 -4.31 4.48
C GLN A 31 2.58 -2.89 4.32
N SER A 32 3.90 -2.77 4.12
CA SER A 32 4.55 -1.49 3.85
C SER A 32 4.07 -0.85 2.55
N LEU A 33 3.95 -1.62 1.47
CA LEU A 33 3.44 -1.14 0.17
C LEU A 33 1.98 -0.70 0.26
N VAL A 34 1.14 -1.43 1.00
CA VAL A 34 -0.26 -1.05 1.24
C VAL A 34 -0.34 0.25 2.03
N ALA A 35 0.47 0.40 3.09
CA ALA A 35 0.50 1.63 3.89
C ALA A 35 0.94 2.85 3.06
N ILE A 36 2.00 2.70 2.25
CA ILE A 36 2.47 3.75 1.34
C ILE A 36 1.40 4.09 0.31
N GLY A 37 0.80 3.08 -0.33
CA GLY A 37 -0.24 3.26 -1.34
C GLY A 37 -1.48 3.97 -0.79
N ALA A 38 -1.94 3.58 0.40
CA ALA A 38 -3.04 4.24 1.10
C ALA A 38 -2.71 5.71 1.41
N GLY A 39 -1.50 6.00 1.90
CA GLY A 39 -1.04 7.36 2.17
C GLY A 39 -1.06 8.24 0.91
N VAL A 40 -0.49 7.75 -0.19
CA VAL A 40 -0.50 8.47 -1.49
C VAL A 40 -1.93 8.69 -1.98
N GLY A 41 -2.81 7.70 -1.85
CA GLY A 41 -4.21 7.81 -2.24
C GLY A 41 -4.96 8.91 -1.48
N VAL A 42 -4.78 8.98 -0.16
CA VAL A 42 -5.39 10.04 0.67
C VAL A 42 -4.88 11.42 0.28
N VAL A 43 -3.56 11.57 0.06
CA VAL A 43 -2.96 12.84 -0.36
C VAL A 43 -3.55 13.29 -1.70
N LEU A 44 -3.67 12.39 -2.68
CA LEU A 44 -4.28 12.71 -3.98
C LEU A 44 -5.74 13.12 -3.84
N LEU A 45 -6.53 12.40 -3.04
CA LEU A 45 -7.93 12.77 -2.78
C LEU A 45 -8.04 14.17 -2.19
N LEU A 46 -7.21 14.51 -1.21
CA LEU A 46 -7.18 15.85 -0.62
C LEU A 46 -6.79 16.91 -1.65
N LEU A 47 -5.78 16.64 -2.47
CA LEU A 47 -5.36 17.56 -3.53
C LEU A 47 -6.49 17.83 -4.52
N PHE A 48 -7.12 16.79 -5.07
CA PHE A 48 -8.25 16.95 -5.99
C PHE A 48 -9.43 17.66 -5.35
N PHE A 49 -9.77 17.32 -4.12
CA PHE A 49 -10.85 17.98 -3.38
C PHE A 49 -10.58 19.49 -3.20
N LEU A 50 -9.36 19.86 -2.79
CA LEU A 50 -9.00 21.27 -2.58
C LEU A 50 -8.98 22.05 -3.90
N LEU A 51 -8.45 21.47 -4.96
CA LEU A 51 -8.45 22.08 -6.30
C LEU A 51 -9.87 22.26 -6.83
N GLY A 52 -10.74 21.25 -6.66
CA GLY A 52 -12.15 21.32 -7.01
C GLY A 52 -12.91 22.38 -6.20
N LYS A 53 -12.76 22.37 -4.87
CA LYS A 53 -13.37 23.35 -3.96
C LYS A 53 -12.95 24.77 -4.29
N ARG A 54 -11.66 25.01 -4.55
CA ARG A 54 -11.13 26.33 -4.93
C ARG A 54 -11.72 26.79 -6.27
N SER A 55 -11.80 25.90 -7.25
CA SER A 55 -12.33 26.22 -8.59
C SER A 55 -13.83 26.48 -8.57
N GLY A 56 -14.60 25.66 -7.83
CA GLY A 56 -16.04 25.82 -7.68
C GLY A 56 -16.44 27.13 -7.01
N LYS A 57 -15.72 27.55 -5.96
CA LYS A 57 -15.94 28.86 -5.32
C LYS A 57 -15.74 30.04 -6.28
N LYS A 58 -14.75 29.97 -7.17
CA LYS A 58 -14.46 31.04 -8.13
C LYS A 58 -15.47 31.12 -9.28
N LYS A 59 -16.15 30.02 -9.60
CA LYS A 59 -17.07 29.90 -10.74
C LYS A 59 -18.54 29.88 -10.30
N THR A 60 -18.86 30.41 -9.12
CA THR A 60 -20.24 30.42 -8.62
C THR A 60 -21.08 31.44 -9.40
N THR A 61 -22.23 31.00 -9.91
CA THR A 61 -23.25 31.88 -10.51
C THR A 61 -24.27 32.22 -9.43
N LEU A 62 -24.37 33.49 -9.08
CA LEU A 62 -25.43 33.99 -8.19
C LEU A 62 -26.71 34.12 -9.00
N VAL A 63 -27.74 33.37 -8.64
CA VAL A 63 -29.06 33.47 -9.25
C VAL A 63 -29.98 34.19 -8.27
N GLU A 64 -30.35 35.42 -8.59
CA GLU A 64 -31.36 36.16 -7.83
C GLU A 64 -32.74 35.64 -8.20
N ILE A 65 -33.41 35.00 -7.25
CA ILE A 65 -34.79 34.54 -7.44
C ILE A 65 -35.71 35.75 -7.23
N ARG A 66 -36.17 36.34 -8.33
CA ARG A 66 -37.25 37.33 -8.31
C ARG A 66 -38.59 36.60 -8.23
N ARG A 67 -39.35 36.79 -7.14
CA ARG A 67 -40.77 36.43 -7.13
C ARG A 67 -41.54 37.49 -7.93
N VAL A 68 -42.24 37.02 -8.97
CA VAL A 68 -43.28 37.77 -9.69
C VAL A 68 -44.63 37.49 -9.04
#